data_AF-A0A351MBS1-F1
#
_entry.id   AF-A0A351MBS1-F1
#
_cell.length_a   1.000
_cell.length_b   1.000
_cell.length_c   1.000
_cell.angle_alpha   90.00
_cell.angle_beta   90.00
_cell.angle_gamma   90.00
#
_symmetry.space_group_name_H-M   'P 1'
#
loop_
_entity.id
_entity.type
_entity.pdbx_description
1 polymer ?
#
loop_
_entity_poly.entity_id
_entity_poly.type
_entity_poly.pdbx_seq_one_letter_code
_entity_poly.pdbx_strand_id
1 'polypeptide(L)'
;MASTPARGIRLWWQSGQPWIWLTAGAVALCIIMVVGVIGLIAVRGLAHFWPSEIIAFTYVADEGERQPMLARLVERSETAAARLGAATPEGVGLIERWKVKTANRDLTGEDFRWLLAAQVEAVERPLDAVVIERTEWGDFHGYVRGLEQGGERLPLEGDALWAALDEHLAHKQALAAQVRRLERGAIGAVNARMERLRRAERRADEAALVEIRAERGRLEAEHSQYMQELAALEQQLSRDTLLLATADGTEIRLPLKRVVDVLRPNGMSLADKFLWFGHRMLRFVSEDPREANTEGGVFPAIFGTLLMVLLMSILVTPFGVVAAIYLREYATQGPVTQAIRIAVSNLAGVPSVVYGIFGLGFFVYFLGGNLDQLFFSDALPAPTFGTPGVLWASLTLALLTVPVVIVATEEG
;
A
#
# COMPACT_ATOMS: atom_id res chain seq x y z
N MET A 1 52.67 -45.04 28.17
CA MET A 1 51.26 -45.27 27.79
C MET A 1 50.72 -43.98 27.21
N ALA A 2 50.74 -43.85 25.88
CA ALA A 2 50.24 -42.68 25.18
C ALA A 2 48.72 -42.85 24.93
N SER A 3 47.90 -42.06 25.62
CA SER A 3 46.47 -41.95 25.35
C SER A 3 46.28 -41.32 23.97
N THR A 4 45.83 -42.13 23.01
CA THR A 4 45.61 -41.73 21.62
C THR A 4 44.35 -40.86 21.52
N PRO A 5 44.43 -39.57 21.15
CA PRO A 5 43.27 -38.68 21.03
C PRO A 5 42.29 -39.10 19.89
N ALA A 6 42.74 -39.97 18.98
CA ALA A 6 41.98 -40.42 17.82
C ALA A 6 40.76 -41.30 18.16
N ARG A 7 40.69 -41.97 19.33
CA ARG A 7 39.54 -42.81 19.70
C ARG A 7 38.30 -41.99 20.08
N GLY A 8 38.48 -40.81 20.69
CA GLY A 8 37.38 -39.95 21.13
C GLY A 8 36.57 -39.34 19.98
N ILE A 9 37.26 -38.90 18.92
CA ILE A 9 36.61 -38.28 17.75
C ILE A 9 35.75 -39.29 16.99
N ARG A 10 36.23 -40.52 16.82
CA ARG A 10 35.48 -41.57 16.11
C ARG A 10 34.23 -42.01 16.88
N LEU A 11 34.31 -42.08 18.21
CA LEU A 11 33.17 -42.34 19.09
C LEU A 11 32.16 -41.18 19.08
N TRP A 12 32.63 -39.93 19.09
CA TRP A 12 31.77 -38.75 18.96
C TRP A 12 31.03 -38.75 17.61
N TRP A 13 31.70 -39.08 16.52
CA TRP A 13 31.06 -39.19 15.21
C TRP A 13 29.99 -40.29 15.14
N GLN A 14 30.25 -41.43 15.79
CA GLN A 14 29.31 -42.55 15.89
C GLN A 14 28.15 -42.29 16.85
N SER A 15 28.30 -41.36 17.80
CA SER A 15 27.26 -41.02 18.79
C SER A 15 26.07 -40.22 18.23
N GLY A 16 26.16 -39.75 16.98
CA GLY A 16 25.13 -38.92 16.37
C GLY A 16 25.11 -37.46 16.84
N GLN A 17 25.82 -37.11 17.92
CA GLN A 17 25.91 -35.75 18.44
C GLN A 17 26.39 -34.69 17.42
N PRO A 18 27.36 -34.95 16.52
CA PRO A 18 27.73 -33.96 15.50
C PRO A 18 26.54 -33.53 14.63
N TRP A 19 25.64 -34.46 14.30
CA TRP A 19 24.46 -34.17 13.50
C TRP A 19 23.46 -33.31 14.25
N ILE A 20 23.30 -33.51 15.57
CA ILE A 20 22.45 -32.68 16.42
C ILE A 20 22.99 -31.25 16.52
N TRP A 21 24.30 -31.09 16.71
CA TRP A 21 24.93 -29.76 16.73
C TRP A 21 24.87 -29.07 15.37
N LEU A 22 25.01 -29.82 14.27
CA LEU A 22 24.89 -29.30 12.92
C LEU A 22 23.47 -28.89 12.60
N THR A 23 22.45 -29.67 12.97
CA THR A 23 21.03 -29.30 12.76
C THR A 23 20.62 -28.13 13.65
N ALA A 24 21.00 -28.14 14.92
CA ALA A 24 20.74 -27.01 15.83
C ALA A 24 21.45 -25.74 15.36
N GLY A 25 22.71 -25.84 14.92
CA GLY A 25 23.47 -24.75 14.34
C GLY A 25 22.85 -24.23 13.03
N ALA A 26 22.38 -25.12 12.16
CA ALA A 26 21.68 -24.76 10.93
C ALA A 26 20.36 -24.04 11.21
N VAL A 27 19.55 -24.51 12.18
CA VAL A 27 18.30 -23.85 12.59
C VAL A 27 18.58 -22.47 13.17
N ALA A 28 19.59 -22.34 14.05
CA ALA A 28 19.99 -21.05 14.60
C ALA A 28 20.43 -20.08 13.50
N LEU A 29 21.25 -20.53 12.54
CA LEU A 29 21.65 -19.74 11.38
C LEU A 29 20.44 -19.31 10.54
N CYS A 30 19.48 -20.20 10.28
CA CYS A 30 18.25 -19.87 9.57
C CYS A 30 17.44 -18.78 10.28
N ILE A 31 17.29 -18.86 11.61
CA ILE A 31 16.58 -17.84 12.39
C ILE A 31 17.31 -16.50 12.30
N ILE A 32 18.65 -16.49 12.46
CA ILE A 32 19.46 -15.28 12.33
C ILE A 32 19.32 -14.67 10.93
N MET A 33 19.35 -15.49 9.87
CA MET A 33 19.14 -15.00 8.50
C MET A 33 17.74 -14.42 8.31
N VAL A 34 16.69 -15.09 8.80
CA VAL A 34 15.30 -14.60 8.68
C VAL A 34 15.14 -13.27 9.42
N VAL A 35 15.59 -13.18 10.67
CA VAL A 35 15.56 -11.94 11.45
C VAL A 35 16.41 -10.87 10.79
N GLY A 36 17.58 -11.22 10.26
CA GLY A 36 18.46 -10.32 9.54
C GLY A 36 17.83 -9.74 8.26
N VAL A 37 17.16 -10.59 7.47
CA VAL A 37 16.43 -10.16 6.27
C VAL A 37 15.23 -9.29 6.63
N ILE A 38 14.43 -9.68 7.64
CA ILE A 38 13.31 -8.87 8.12
C ILE A 38 13.81 -7.52 8.64
N GLY A 39 14.89 -7.50 9.41
CA GLY A 39 15.52 -6.28 9.91
C GLY A 39 16.03 -5.39 8.77
N LEU A 40 16.68 -5.97 7.75
CA LEU A 40 17.13 -5.24 6.58
C LEU A 40 15.95 -4.62 5.80
N ILE A 41 14.89 -5.39 5.58
CA ILE A 41 13.66 -4.92 4.92
C ILE A 41 13.03 -3.80 5.74
N ALA A 42 12.95 -3.95 7.06
CA ALA A 42 12.39 -2.94 7.95
C ALA A 42 13.20 -1.65 7.90
N VAL A 43 14.53 -1.71 8.01
CA VAL A 43 15.39 -0.51 7.96
C VAL A 43 15.29 0.17 6.60
N ARG A 44 15.34 -0.59 5.49
CA ARG A 44 15.24 -0.04 4.14
C ARG A 44 13.85 0.54 3.85
N GLY A 45 12.80 -0.09 4.35
CA GLY A 45 11.42 0.37 4.20
C GLY A 45 11.12 1.60 5.05
N LEU A 46 11.50 1.59 6.33
CA LEU A 46 11.26 2.70 7.25
C LEU A 46 12.03 3.95 6.84
N ALA A 47 13.23 3.82 6.29
CA ALA A 47 13.99 4.96 5.75
C ALA A 47 13.22 5.78 4.71
N HIS A 48 12.21 5.19 4.04
CA HIS A 48 11.34 5.92 3.11
C HIS A 48 10.50 7.01 3.77
N PHE A 49 10.06 6.81 5.01
CA PHE A 49 9.24 7.76 5.77
C PHE A 49 10.07 8.88 6.41
N TRP A 50 11.40 8.77 6.37
CA TRP A 50 12.28 9.80 6.92
C TRP A 50 12.25 11.06 6.04
N PRO A 51 12.04 12.25 6.62
CA PRO A 51 12.07 13.51 5.89
C PRO A 51 13.53 13.89 5.54
N SER A 52 14.07 13.27 4.49
CA SER A 52 15.44 13.55 4.05
C SER A 52 15.56 14.97 3.47
N GLU A 53 16.75 15.52 3.60
CA GLU A 53 17.10 16.86 3.15
C GLU A 53 17.05 16.98 1.63
N ILE A 54 16.73 18.19 1.18
CA ILE A 54 16.78 18.58 -0.23
C ILE A 54 18.09 19.32 -0.49
N ILE A 55 18.78 18.96 -1.56
CA ILE A 55 19.95 19.67 -2.04
C ILE A 55 19.61 20.46 -3.30
N ALA A 56 20.09 21.69 -3.36
CA ALA A 56 20.15 22.49 -4.58
C ALA A 56 21.54 22.34 -5.19
N PHE A 57 21.64 22.17 -6.50
CA PHE A 57 22.92 22.07 -7.19
C PHE A 57 22.80 22.49 -8.65
N THR A 58 23.93 22.78 -9.28
CA THR A 58 23.99 22.98 -10.73
C THR A 58 24.35 21.67 -11.41
N TYR A 59 23.45 21.18 -12.26
CA TYR A 59 23.73 20.06 -13.15
C TYR A 59 24.46 20.56 -14.39
N VAL A 60 25.55 19.89 -14.76
CA VAL A 60 26.32 20.16 -15.99
C VAL A 60 26.14 18.98 -16.94
N ALA A 61 25.42 19.21 -18.04
CA ALA A 61 25.24 18.20 -19.08
C ALA A 61 26.55 17.93 -19.84
N ASP A 62 26.62 16.82 -20.58
CA ASP A 62 27.82 16.46 -21.36
C ASP A 62 28.16 17.50 -22.44
N GLU A 63 27.17 18.26 -22.91
CA GLU A 63 27.34 19.37 -23.87
C GLU A 63 27.73 20.70 -23.19
N GLY A 64 27.92 20.71 -21.86
CA GLY A 64 28.30 21.88 -21.06
C GLY A 64 27.14 22.78 -20.64
N GLU A 65 25.90 22.43 -20.98
CA GLU A 65 24.71 23.15 -20.53
C GLU A 65 24.55 23.06 -19.01
N ARG A 66 24.31 24.19 -18.35
CA ARG A 66 24.19 24.29 -16.89
C ARG A 66 22.74 24.52 -16.50
N GLN A 67 22.19 23.64 -15.67
CA GLN A 67 20.80 23.71 -15.24
C GLN A 67 20.71 23.62 -13.70
N PRO A 68 20.05 24.58 -13.03
CA PRO A 68 19.80 24.46 -11.59
C PRO A 68 18.83 23.31 -11.33
N MET A 69 19.13 22.50 -10.32
CA MET A 69 18.32 21.39 -9.89
C MET A 69 18.10 21.42 -8.39
N LEU A 70 16.94 20.92 -7.98
CA LEU A 70 16.56 20.73 -6.60
C LEU A 70 16.10 19.29 -6.43
N ALA A 71 16.79 18.53 -5.59
CA ALA A 71 16.52 17.10 -5.48
C ALA A 71 16.85 16.53 -4.10
N ARG A 72 16.26 15.39 -3.78
CA ARG A 72 16.67 14.57 -2.63
C ARG A 72 17.71 13.55 -3.07
N LEU A 73 18.83 13.46 -2.36
CA LEU A 73 19.79 12.38 -2.57
C LEU A 73 19.22 11.05 -2.05
N VAL A 74 19.12 10.04 -2.90
CA VAL A 74 18.55 8.72 -2.57
C VAL A 74 19.64 7.70 -2.34
N GLU A 75 20.63 7.65 -3.22
CA GLU A 75 21.69 6.65 -3.20
C GLU A 75 22.98 7.21 -3.81
N ARG A 76 24.12 6.78 -3.28
CA ARG A 76 25.44 6.95 -3.90
C ARG A 76 26.00 5.57 -4.19
N SER A 77 26.48 5.36 -5.41
CA SER A 77 27.07 4.09 -5.83
C SER A 77 28.27 4.32 -6.75
N GLU A 78 29.19 3.36 -6.76
CA GLU A 78 30.33 3.37 -7.67
C GLU A 78 30.09 2.35 -8.79
N THR A 79 30.38 2.74 -10.02
CA THR A 79 30.28 1.85 -11.19
C THR A 79 31.55 1.92 -12.03
N ALA A 80 31.96 0.80 -12.61
CA ALA A 80 33.10 0.78 -13.51
C ALA A 80 32.84 1.67 -14.74
N ALA A 81 33.80 2.54 -15.05
CA ALA A 81 33.74 3.49 -16.16
C ALA A 81 33.34 2.82 -17.50
N ALA A 82 33.90 1.64 -17.77
CA ALA A 82 33.65 0.87 -18.98
C ALA A 82 32.17 0.45 -19.21
N ARG A 83 31.33 0.43 -18.16
CA ARG A 83 29.90 0.06 -18.28
C ARG A 83 29.00 1.21 -18.71
N LEU A 84 29.49 2.45 -18.69
CA LEU A 84 28.67 3.65 -18.88
C LEU A 84 28.67 4.16 -20.33
N GLY A 85 29.48 3.58 -21.23
CA GLY A 85 29.47 3.88 -22.67
C GLY A 85 29.88 5.30 -23.09
N ALA A 86 30.09 6.22 -22.14
CA ALA A 86 30.53 7.60 -22.36
C ALA A 86 32.06 7.72 -22.34
N ALA A 87 32.58 8.81 -22.95
CA ALA A 87 34.00 9.17 -22.97
C ALA A 87 34.50 9.45 -21.55
N THR A 88 34.89 8.41 -20.83
CA THR A 88 35.46 8.52 -19.49
C THR A 88 36.92 8.95 -19.58
N PRO A 89 37.39 9.89 -18.73
CA PRO A 89 38.79 10.29 -18.70
C PRO A 89 39.71 9.07 -18.58
N GLU A 90 40.75 9.00 -19.41
CA GLU A 90 41.72 7.90 -19.39
C GLU A 90 42.29 7.73 -17.96
N GLY A 91 42.15 6.53 -17.39
CA GLY A 91 42.73 6.16 -16.08
C GLY A 91 41.75 6.08 -14.89
N VAL A 92 40.47 6.41 -15.05
CA VAL A 92 39.48 6.30 -13.95
C VAL A 92 38.78 4.93 -13.99
N GLY A 93 39.10 4.05 -13.03
CA GLY A 93 38.53 2.70 -12.95
C GLY A 93 37.10 2.64 -12.42
N LEU A 94 36.76 3.51 -11.47
CA LEU A 94 35.44 3.59 -10.80
C LEU A 94 34.94 5.03 -10.84
N ILE A 95 33.65 5.19 -11.16
CA ILE A 95 32.97 6.49 -11.24
C ILE A 95 31.83 6.49 -10.24
N GLU A 96 31.78 7.54 -9.42
CA GLU A 96 30.69 7.78 -8.47
C GLU A 96 29.44 8.30 -9.20
N ARG A 97 28.30 7.69 -8.87
CA ARG A 97 26.97 8.02 -9.40
C ARG A 97 26.04 8.34 -8.25
N TRP A 98 25.23 9.37 -8.44
CA TRP A 98 24.20 9.77 -7.51
C TRP A 98 22.84 9.42 -8.11
N LYS A 99 22.03 8.67 -7.36
CA LYS A 99 20.59 8.58 -7.61
C LYS A 99 19.92 9.69 -6.85
N VAL A 100 19.30 10.62 -7.56
CA VAL A 100 18.57 11.73 -6.97
C VAL A 100 17.09 11.63 -7.31
N LYS A 101 16.21 12.03 -6.39
CA LYS A 101 14.79 12.23 -6.65
C LYS A 101 14.57 13.71 -6.94
N THR A 102 14.47 14.07 -8.22
CA THR A 102 14.16 15.44 -8.68
C THR A 102 12.69 15.77 -8.50
N ALA A 103 11.82 14.74 -8.44
CA ALA A 103 10.37 14.90 -8.38
C ALA A 103 9.84 15.70 -9.58
N ASN A 104 8.72 16.41 -9.44
CA ASN A 104 8.14 17.25 -10.50
C ASN A 104 7.85 16.47 -11.80
N ARG A 105 7.30 15.24 -11.67
CA ARG A 105 7.02 14.30 -12.78
C ARG A 105 6.21 14.92 -13.92
N ASP A 106 5.34 15.87 -13.60
CA ASP A 106 4.53 16.64 -14.54
C ASP A 106 5.35 17.58 -15.45
N LEU A 107 6.53 18.01 -15.01
CA LEU A 107 7.42 18.90 -15.76
C LEU A 107 8.53 18.13 -16.48
N THR A 108 9.08 17.11 -15.82
CA THR A 108 10.30 16.41 -16.27
C THR A 108 10.02 15.03 -16.86
N GLY A 109 8.83 14.46 -16.63
CA GLY A 109 8.46 13.09 -16.99
C GLY A 109 8.99 12.00 -16.07
N GLU A 110 9.96 12.30 -15.19
CA GLU A 110 10.65 11.32 -14.35
C GLU A 110 10.90 11.83 -12.92
N ASP A 111 10.65 10.99 -11.93
CA ASP A 111 10.90 11.33 -10.52
C ASP A 111 12.36 11.16 -10.09
N PHE A 112 13.08 10.24 -10.73
CA PHE A 112 14.43 9.83 -10.34
C PHE A 112 15.39 9.95 -11.49
N ARG A 113 16.59 10.48 -11.23
CA ARG A 113 17.67 10.59 -12.19
C ARG A 113 18.97 10.03 -11.63
N TRP A 114 19.75 9.41 -12.50
CA TRP A 114 21.11 9.02 -12.22
C TRP A 114 22.04 10.07 -12.80
N LEU A 115 22.86 10.68 -11.95
CA LEU A 115 23.82 11.72 -12.31
C LEU A 115 25.23 11.21 -11.99
N LEU A 116 26.23 11.64 -12.77
CA LEU A 116 27.62 11.46 -12.37
C LEU A 116 27.95 12.50 -11.30
N ALA A 117 28.71 12.11 -10.27
CA ALA A 117 29.13 13.06 -9.24
C ALA A 117 29.93 14.24 -9.84
N ALA A 118 30.66 14.01 -10.94
CA ALA A 118 31.38 15.04 -11.68
C ALA A 118 30.49 16.07 -12.40
N GLN A 119 29.22 15.74 -12.66
CA GLN A 119 28.24 16.63 -13.30
C GLN A 119 27.46 17.47 -12.28
N VAL A 120 27.80 17.38 -11.00
CA VAL A 120 27.10 18.06 -9.90
C VAL A 120 28.02 19.09 -9.27
N GLU A 121 27.67 20.36 -9.44
CA GLU A 121 28.43 21.50 -8.91
C GLU A 121 27.60 22.32 -7.92
N ALA A 122 28.27 23.10 -7.06
CA ALA A 122 27.64 24.08 -6.15
C ALA A 122 26.48 23.50 -5.31
N VAL A 123 26.75 22.41 -4.57
CA VAL A 123 25.74 21.74 -3.74
C VAL A 123 25.46 22.56 -2.48
N GLU A 124 24.21 22.98 -2.33
CA GLU A 124 23.71 23.76 -1.19
C GLU A 124 22.47 23.11 -0.56
N ARG A 125 22.13 23.52 0.67
CA ARG A 125 20.94 23.04 1.40
C ARG A 125 20.06 24.22 1.77
N PRO A 126 19.20 24.70 0.85
CA PRO A 126 18.35 25.86 1.11
C PRO A 126 17.34 25.57 2.22
N LEU A 127 17.23 26.46 3.22
CA LEU A 127 16.28 26.29 4.34
C LEU A 127 14.82 26.49 3.91
N ASP A 128 14.59 27.23 2.83
CA ASP A 128 13.28 27.55 2.25
C ASP A 128 12.80 26.52 1.19
N ALA A 129 13.64 25.53 0.87
CA ALA A 129 13.28 24.45 -0.03
C ALA A 129 12.18 23.56 0.56
N VAL A 130 11.18 23.23 -0.26
CA VAL A 130 10.00 22.47 0.17
C VAL A 130 9.83 21.16 -0.60
N VAL A 131 9.32 20.15 0.10
CA VAL A 131 8.68 18.98 -0.50
C VAL A 131 7.19 19.13 -0.31
N ILE A 132 6.44 19.10 -1.40
CA ILE A 132 4.98 19.13 -1.37
C ILE A 132 4.48 17.81 -1.92
N GLU A 133 3.86 17.00 -1.08
CA GLU A 133 3.17 15.82 -1.57
C GLU A 133 1.87 16.23 -2.23
N ARG A 134 1.62 15.69 -3.42
CA ARG A 134 0.41 15.97 -4.21
C ARG A 134 -0.47 14.74 -4.30
N THR A 135 -1.73 14.95 -4.67
CA THR A 135 -2.67 13.83 -4.93
C THR A 135 -2.39 13.13 -6.25
N GLU A 136 -1.71 13.82 -7.17
CA GLU A 136 -1.40 13.37 -8.53
C GLU A 136 0.02 13.81 -8.88
N TRP A 137 0.71 13.07 -9.76
CA TRP A 137 2.06 13.42 -10.25
C TRP A 137 3.17 13.42 -9.19
N GLY A 138 2.94 12.76 -8.06
CA GLY A 138 3.88 12.64 -6.95
C GLY A 138 4.37 13.95 -6.37
N ASP A 139 5.51 13.90 -5.69
CA ASP A 139 6.06 15.04 -4.96
C ASP A 139 6.38 16.21 -5.90
N PHE A 140 6.23 17.42 -5.37
CA PHE A 140 6.81 18.63 -5.93
C PHE A 140 7.99 19.08 -5.06
N HIS A 141 9.11 19.40 -5.70
CA HIS A 141 10.27 20.03 -5.07
C HIS A 141 10.45 21.44 -5.63
N GLY A 142 10.49 22.44 -4.75
CA GLY A 142 10.70 23.83 -5.14
C GLY A 142 10.66 24.80 -3.97
N TYR A 143 10.12 25.98 -4.22
CA TYR A 143 9.99 27.08 -3.27
C TYR A 143 8.57 27.64 -3.27
N VAL A 144 8.06 28.00 -2.10
CA VAL A 144 6.76 28.69 -1.99
C VAL A 144 6.97 30.19 -2.23
N ARG A 145 6.24 30.75 -3.19
CA ARG A 145 6.30 32.17 -3.56
C ARG A 145 5.11 32.98 -3.05
N GLY A 146 3.99 32.32 -2.79
CA GLY A 146 2.81 32.99 -2.27
C GLY A 146 1.59 32.08 -2.19
N LEU A 147 0.50 32.65 -1.69
CA LEU A 147 -0.80 32.00 -1.59
C LEU A 147 -1.83 32.88 -2.27
N GLU A 148 -2.70 32.28 -3.07
CA GLU A 148 -3.86 32.93 -3.67
C GLU A 148 -5.14 32.42 -3.03
N GLN A 149 -6.10 33.33 -2.85
CA GLN A 149 -7.43 33.03 -2.38
C GLN A 149 -8.44 33.65 -3.35
N GLY A 150 -9.26 32.83 -4.00
CA GLY A 150 -10.25 33.32 -4.96
C GLY A 150 -9.63 33.96 -6.22
N GLY A 151 -8.38 33.63 -6.53
CA GLY A 151 -7.64 34.16 -7.68
C GLY A 151 -6.82 35.42 -7.39
N GLU A 152 -6.90 35.98 -6.17
CA GLU A 152 -6.08 37.12 -5.75
C GLU A 152 -4.92 36.66 -4.87
N ARG A 153 -3.71 37.18 -5.16
CA ARG A 153 -2.52 36.88 -4.36
C ARG A 153 -2.57 37.64 -3.04
N LEU A 154 -2.43 36.92 -1.94
CA LEU A 154 -2.34 37.50 -0.61
C LEU A 154 -0.99 38.23 -0.45
N PRO A 155 -0.97 39.46 0.11
CA PRO A 155 0.26 40.22 0.32
C PRO A 155 1.00 39.74 1.58
N LEU A 156 1.38 38.47 1.60
CA LEU A 156 2.03 37.78 2.72
C LEU A 156 3.40 37.25 2.29
N GLU A 157 4.40 37.41 3.15
CA GLU A 157 5.76 36.95 2.92
C GLU A 157 6.36 36.36 4.21
N GLY A 158 7.44 35.59 4.08
CA GLY A 158 8.17 35.01 5.21
C GLY A 158 7.28 34.18 6.13
N ASP A 159 7.44 34.36 7.44
CA ASP A 159 6.70 33.59 8.46
C ASP A 159 5.18 33.80 8.41
N ALA A 160 4.73 34.99 7.99
CA ALA A 160 3.30 35.28 7.85
C ALA A 160 2.66 34.46 6.72
N LEU A 161 3.39 34.24 5.62
CA LEU A 161 2.96 33.36 4.54
C LEU A 161 2.83 31.91 5.01
N TRP A 162 3.79 31.44 5.82
CA TRP A 162 3.76 30.08 6.37
C TRP A 162 2.61 29.87 7.36
N ALA A 163 2.38 30.82 8.27
CA ALA A 163 1.26 30.76 9.20
C ALA A 163 -0.09 30.73 8.46
N ALA A 164 -0.24 31.54 7.41
CA ALA A 164 -1.43 31.50 6.56
C ALA A 164 -1.56 30.17 5.80
N LEU A 165 -0.47 29.64 5.26
CA LEU A 165 -0.50 28.33 4.58
C LEU A 165 -0.97 27.22 5.54
N ASP A 166 -0.47 27.20 6.77
CA ASP A 166 -0.88 26.22 7.78
C ASP A 166 -2.38 26.34 8.11
N GLU A 167 -2.90 27.56 8.26
CA GLU A 167 -4.32 27.82 8.47
C GLU A 167 -5.18 27.33 7.28
N HIS A 168 -4.77 27.64 6.06
CA HIS A 168 -5.48 27.23 4.85
C HIS A 168 -5.44 25.70 4.64
N LEU A 169 -4.32 25.04 4.95
CA LEU A 169 -4.22 23.58 4.94
C LEU A 169 -5.15 22.95 5.97
N ALA A 170 -5.20 23.49 7.19
CA ALA A 170 -6.12 23.02 8.23
C ALA A 170 -7.60 23.19 7.82
N HIS A 171 -7.94 24.35 7.22
CA HIS A 171 -9.27 24.59 6.68
C HIS A 171 -9.62 23.60 5.55
N LYS A 172 -8.69 23.37 4.62
CA LYS A 172 -8.84 22.39 3.54
C LYS A 172 -9.05 20.98 4.09
N GLN A 173 -8.31 20.58 5.13
CA GLN A 173 -8.49 19.27 5.77
C GLN A 173 -9.89 19.13 6.41
N ALA A 174 -10.38 20.19 7.06
CA ALA A 174 -11.72 20.22 7.64
C ALA A 174 -12.82 20.10 6.57
N LEU A 175 -12.69 20.84 5.45
CA LEU A 175 -13.61 20.74 4.31
C LEU A 175 -13.59 19.36 3.66
N ALA A 176 -12.41 18.80 3.40
CA ALA A 176 -12.27 17.45 2.85
C ALA A 176 -12.89 16.37 3.76
N ALA A 177 -12.85 16.56 5.09
CA ALA A 177 -13.53 15.69 6.04
C ALA A 177 -15.05 15.84 6.03
N GLN A 178 -15.59 17.02 5.69
CA GLN A 178 -17.03 17.21 5.49
C GLN A 178 -17.49 16.55 4.19
N VAL A 179 -16.77 16.76 3.08
CA VAL A 179 -17.01 16.08 1.80
C VAL A 179 -17.07 14.57 1.98
N ARG A 180 -16.03 13.97 2.59
CA ARG A 180 -16.01 12.52 2.85
C ARG A 180 -17.18 12.03 3.71
N ARG A 181 -17.61 12.80 4.71
CA ARG A 181 -18.76 12.45 5.56
C ARG A 181 -20.08 12.52 4.80
N LEU A 182 -20.24 13.50 3.92
CA LEU A 182 -21.42 13.67 3.09
C LEU A 182 -21.54 12.56 2.04
N GLU A 183 -20.45 12.28 1.33
CA GLU A 183 -20.39 11.22 0.30
C GLU A 183 -20.59 9.82 0.88
N ARG A 184 -19.78 9.42 1.88
CA ARG A 184 -19.83 8.07 2.45
C ARG A 184 -21.02 7.88 3.40
N GLY A 185 -21.51 8.96 4.01
CA GLY A 185 -22.61 8.94 4.98
C GLY A 185 -23.96 9.19 4.35
N ALA A 186 -24.32 10.47 4.19
CA ALA A 186 -25.68 10.88 3.82
C ALA A 186 -26.05 10.44 2.39
N ILE A 187 -25.20 10.74 1.40
CA ILE A 187 -25.42 10.37 0.00
C ILE A 187 -25.42 8.85 -0.14
N GLY A 188 -24.43 8.16 0.45
CA GLY A 188 -24.38 6.70 0.49
C GLY A 188 -25.64 6.07 1.08
N ALA A 189 -26.18 6.62 2.18
CA ALA A 189 -27.41 6.14 2.80
C ALA A 189 -28.66 6.38 1.94
N VAL A 190 -28.74 7.52 1.24
CA VAL A 190 -29.83 7.79 0.29
C VAL A 190 -29.75 6.83 -0.90
N ASN A 191 -28.56 6.64 -1.47
CA ASN A 191 -28.34 5.69 -2.57
C ASN A 191 -28.75 4.26 -2.19
N ALA A 192 -28.38 3.82 -0.98
CA ALA A 192 -28.79 2.52 -0.47
C ALA A 192 -30.31 2.40 -0.30
N ARG A 193 -30.99 3.47 0.14
CA ARG A 193 -32.46 3.52 0.25
C ARG A 193 -33.13 3.51 -1.13
N MET A 194 -32.62 4.27 -2.10
CA MET A 194 -33.11 4.26 -3.48
C MET A 194 -32.99 2.87 -4.12
N GLU A 195 -31.88 2.17 -3.91
CA GLU A 195 -31.69 0.82 -4.44
C GLU A 195 -32.61 -0.23 -3.76
N ARG A 196 -33.00 -0.02 -2.50
CA ARG A 196 -34.04 -0.84 -1.85
C ARG A 196 -35.42 -0.59 -2.46
N LEU A 197 -35.78 0.68 -2.68
CA LEU A 197 -37.06 1.02 -3.34
C LEU A 197 -37.15 0.48 -4.76
N ARG A 198 -36.07 0.57 -5.54
CA ARG A 198 -36.00 0.00 -6.89
C ARG A 198 -36.30 -1.50 -6.90
N ARG A 199 -35.82 -2.24 -5.90
CA ARG A 199 -36.12 -3.68 -5.75
C ARG A 199 -37.56 -3.91 -5.33
N ALA A 200 -38.11 -3.09 -4.42
CA ALA A 200 -39.50 -3.18 -4.02
C ALA A 200 -40.47 -2.88 -5.19
N GLU A 201 -40.14 -1.92 -6.05
CA GLU A 201 -40.95 -1.53 -7.23
C GLU A 201 -41.20 -2.72 -8.17
N ARG A 202 -40.25 -3.65 -8.30
CA ARG A 202 -40.39 -4.84 -9.15
C ARG A 202 -41.43 -5.85 -8.64
N ARG A 203 -41.77 -5.82 -7.36
CA ARG A 203 -42.68 -6.78 -6.70
C ARG A 203 -43.97 -6.12 -6.20
N ALA A 204 -44.16 -4.82 -6.49
CA ALA A 204 -45.24 -4.01 -5.96
C ALA A 204 -46.53 -4.14 -6.78
N ASP A 205 -47.67 -4.06 -6.11
CA ASP A 205 -48.98 -3.89 -6.72
C ASP A 205 -49.27 -2.39 -6.99
N GLU A 206 -50.39 -2.08 -7.67
CA GLU A 206 -50.72 -0.69 -8.03
C GLU A 206 -50.81 0.26 -6.84
N ALA A 207 -51.27 -0.23 -5.67
CA ALA A 207 -51.35 0.58 -4.46
C ALA A 207 -49.97 0.87 -3.86
N ALA A 208 -49.11 -0.14 -3.74
CA ALA A 208 -47.74 0.02 -3.27
C ALA A 208 -46.88 0.86 -4.22
N LEU A 209 -47.16 0.82 -5.53
CA LEU A 209 -46.47 1.67 -6.52
C LEU A 209 -46.71 3.17 -6.29
N VAL A 210 -47.89 3.57 -5.79
CA VAL A 210 -48.16 4.98 -5.46
C VAL A 210 -47.29 5.44 -4.28
N GLU A 211 -47.21 4.62 -3.23
CA GLU A 211 -46.36 4.91 -2.06
C GLU A 211 -44.86 4.93 -2.43
N ILE A 212 -44.41 3.96 -3.22
CA ILE A 212 -43.02 3.88 -3.70
C ILE A 212 -42.64 5.11 -4.53
N ARG A 213 -43.52 5.58 -5.42
CA ARG A 213 -43.28 6.79 -6.21
C ARG A 213 -43.18 8.03 -5.33
N ALA A 214 -44.04 8.15 -4.33
CA ALA A 214 -44.00 9.27 -3.38
C ALA A 214 -42.70 9.28 -2.57
N GLU A 215 -42.28 8.11 -2.07
CA GLU A 215 -41.02 7.98 -1.31
C GLU A 215 -39.79 8.19 -2.20
N ARG A 216 -39.80 7.69 -3.44
CA ARG A 216 -38.75 7.96 -4.42
C ARG A 216 -38.56 9.46 -4.65
N GLY A 217 -39.66 10.20 -4.83
CA GLY A 217 -39.60 11.66 -4.99
C GLY A 217 -39.00 12.37 -3.77
N ARG A 218 -39.27 11.89 -2.55
CA ARG A 218 -38.64 12.42 -1.32
C ARG A 218 -37.13 12.14 -1.30
N LEU A 219 -36.71 10.91 -1.61
CA LEU A 219 -35.29 10.55 -1.65
C LEU A 219 -34.53 11.29 -2.76
N GLU A 220 -35.15 11.50 -3.92
CA GLU A 220 -34.57 12.29 -5.01
C GLU A 220 -34.35 13.75 -4.59
N ALA A 221 -35.31 14.34 -3.86
CA ALA A 221 -35.15 15.68 -3.29
C ALA A 221 -34.05 15.73 -2.22
N GLU A 222 -34.01 14.75 -1.30
CA GLU A 222 -32.95 14.61 -0.28
C GLU A 222 -31.56 14.47 -0.94
N HIS A 223 -31.44 13.61 -1.96
CA HIS A 223 -30.22 13.44 -2.74
C HIS A 223 -29.80 14.74 -3.44
N SER A 224 -30.73 15.44 -4.08
CA SER A 224 -30.45 16.71 -4.76
C SER A 224 -29.92 17.76 -3.78
N GLN A 225 -30.49 17.84 -2.58
CA GLN A 225 -30.00 18.73 -1.52
C GLN A 225 -28.56 18.42 -1.13
N TYR A 226 -28.23 17.14 -0.87
CA TYR A 226 -26.85 16.76 -0.54
C TYR A 226 -25.88 17.01 -1.69
N MET A 227 -26.31 16.83 -2.95
CA MET A 227 -25.47 17.15 -4.11
C MET A 227 -25.18 18.65 -4.23
N GLN A 228 -26.14 19.52 -3.87
CA GLN A 228 -25.91 20.97 -3.81
C GLN A 228 -24.93 21.35 -2.70
N GLU A 229 -25.06 20.75 -1.52
CA GLU A 229 -24.13 20.94 -0.40
C GLU A 229 -22.72 20.47 -0.76
N LEU A 230 -22.60 19.30 -1.41
CA LEU A 230 -21.34 18.78 -1.92
C LEU A 230 -20.70 19.74 -2.93
N ALA A 231 -21.48 20.25 -3.89
CA ALA A 231 -20.97 21.20 -4.88
C ALA A 231 -20.47 22.51 -4.23
N ALA A 232 -21.16 23.00 -3.19
CA ALA A 232 -20.72 24.18 -2.45
C ALA A 232 -19.40 23.94 -1.69
N LEU A 233 -19.23 22.77 -1.06
CA LEU A 233 -17.98 22.39 -0.39
C LEU A 233 -16.82 22.23 -1.39
N GLU A 234 -17.06 21.62 -2.55
CA GLU A 234 -16.08 21.48 -3.64
C GLU A 234 -15.64 22.82 -4.22
N GLN A 235 -16.56 23.78 -4.32
CA GLN A 235 -16.25 25.14 -4.71
C GLN A 235 -15.33 25.81 -3.69
N GLN A 236 -15.58 25.64 -2.38
CA GLN A 236 -14.71 26.16 -1.32
C GLN A 236 -13.32 25.51 -1.34
N LEU A 237 -13.23 24.19 -1.54
CA LEU A 237 -11.95 23.48 -1.69
C LEU A 237 -11.14 23.96 -2.90
N SER A 238 -11.81 24.44 -3.95
CA SER A 238 -11.17 24.94 -5.16
C SER A 238 -10.76 26.42 -5.09
N ARG A 239 -11.05 27.12 -3.98
CA ARG A 239 -10.80 28.56 -3.81
C ARG A 239 -9.32 28.91 -3.69
N ASP A 240 -8.55 28.07 -3.00
CA ASP A 240 -7.19 28.41 -2.55
C ASP A 240 -6.15 27.75 -3.45
N THR A 241 -5.12 28.51 -3.84
CA THR A 241 -4.05 28.06 -4.76
C THR A 241 -2.68 28.47 -4.24
N LEU A 242 -1.75 27.54 -4.23
CA LEU A 242 -0.37 27.78 -3.84
C LEU A 242 0.46 28.20 -5.05
N LEU A 243 1.21 29.28 -4.92
CA LEU A 243 2.16 29.76 -5.92
C LEU A 243 3.55 29.24 -5.59
N LEU A 244 4.12 28.49 -6.53
CA LEU A 244 5.37 27.76 -6.36
C LEU A 244 6.37 28.19 -7.44
N ALA A 245 7.65 28.01 -7.16
CA ALA A 245 8.71 28.12 -8.14
C ALA A 245 9.60 26.88 -8.10
N THR A 246 9.96 26.36 -9.27
CA THR A 246 10.97 25.30 -9.42
C THR A 246 12.39 25.86 -9.24
N ALA A 247 13.40 24.99 -9.31
CA ALA A 247 14.81 25.37 -9.18
C ALA A 247 15.29 26.35 -10.25
N ASP A 248 14.76 26.22 -11.46
CA ASP A 248 14.98 27.06 -12.64
C ASP A 248 14.12 28.34 -12.66
N GLY A 249 13.26 28.53 -11.64
CA GLY A 249 12.42 29.71 -11.50
C GLY A 249 11.09 29.65 -12.25
N THR A 250 10.76 28.52 -12.86
CA THR A 250 9.44 28.31 -13.49
C THR A 250 8.34 28.37 -12.43
N GLU A 251 7.37 29.27 -12.63
CA GLU A 251 6.25 29.44 -11.71
C GLU A 251 5.17 28.38 -11.95
N ILE A 252 4.71 27.74 -10.88
CA ILE A 252 3.68 26.71 -10.88
C ILE A 252 2.54 27.12 -9.95
N ARG A 253 1.31 27.01 -10.45
CA ARG A 253 0.09 27.25 -9.68
C ARG A 253 -0.51 25.91 -9.27
N LEU A 254 -0.48 25.59 -7.98
CA LEU A 254 -0.95 24.32 -7.46
C LEU A 254 -2.22 24.53 -6.61
N PRO A 255 -3.40 24.09 -7.06
CA PRO A 255 -4.62 24.16 -6.26
C PRO A 255 -4.44 23.44 -4.92
N LEU A 256 -4.81 24.08 -3.80
CA LEU A 256 -4.57 23.55 -2.47
C LEU A 256 -5.34 22.24 -2.20
N LYS A 257 -6.44 22.00 -2.92
CA LYS A 257 -7.16 20.71 -2.92
C LYS A 257 -6.29 19.51 -3.33
N ARG A 258 -5.30 19.73 -4.21
CA ARG A 258 -4.34 18.70 -4.67
C ARG A 258 -3.13 18.55 -3.75
N VAL A 259 -2.97 19.43 -2.76
CA VAL A 259 -1.88 19.34 -1.78
C VAL A 259 -2.27 18.37 -0.68
N VAL A 260 -1.39 17.40 -0.41
CA VAL A 260 -1.54 16.43 0.66
C VAL A 260 -0.84 16.94 1.90
N ASP A 261 0.46 17.22 1.78
CA ASP A 261 1.35 17.70 2.85
C ASP A 261 2.37 18.68 2.27
N VAL A 262 2.83 19.61 3.10
CA VAL A 262 3.91 20.55 2.78
C VAL A 262 4.99 20.42 3.85
N LEU A 263 6.23 20.21 3.41
CA LEU A 263 7.37 19.92 4.27
C LEU A 263 8.52 20.87 3.97
N ARG A 264 9.24 21.32 5.00
CA ARG A 264 10.52 22.05 4.91
C ARG A 264 11.66 21.23 5.53
N PRO A 265 12.15 20.16 4.87
CA PRO A 265 13.01 19.16 5.51
C PRO A 265 14.31 19.73 6.08
N ASN A 266 14.86 20.75 5.41
CA ASN A 266 16.13 21.37 5.76
C ASN A 266 16.03 22.27 7.01
N GLY A 267 14.84 22.80 7.30
CA GLY A 267 14.58 23.61 8.50
C GLY A 267 14.11 22.81 9.71
N MET A 268 13.90 21.50 9.58
CA MET A 268 13.38 20.66 10.66
C MET A 268 14.41 20.31 11.71
N SER A 269 14.03 20.45 12.98
CA SER A 269 14.81 19.87 14.08
C SER A 269 14.73 18.34 14.04
N LEU A 270 15.64 17.67 14.73
CA LEU A 270 15.62 16.20 14.86
C LEU A 270 14.29 15.70 15.44
N ALA A 271 13.73 16.43 16.43
CA ALA A 271 12.43 16.12 17.03
C ALA A 271 11.29 16.21 15.99
N ASP A 272 11.27 17.26 15.17
CA ASP A 272 10.27 17.42 14.11
C ASP A 272 10.37 16.27 13.11
N LYS A 273 11.59 15.85 12.75
CA LYS A 273 11.80 14.71 11.84
C LYS A 273 11.23 13.40 12.40
N PHE A 274 11.39 13.15 13.70
CA PHE A 274 10.80 11.96 14.35
C PHE A 274 9.27 12.03 14.47
N LEU A 275 8.72 13.19 14.82
CA LEU A 275 7.27 13.40 14.87
C LEU A 275 6.65 13.19 13.48
N TRP A 276 7.27 13.76 12.46
CA TRP A 276 6.87 13.59 11.07
C TRP A 276 6.93 12.13 10.63
N PHE A 277 8.03 11.44 10.92
CA PHE A 277 8.19 10.01 10.61
C PHE A 277 7.06 9.16 11.21
N GLY A 278 6.73 9.38 12.49
CA GLY A 278 5.65 8.66 13.15
C GLY A 278 4.28 8.97 12.53
N HIS A 279 4.01 10.24 12.26
CA HIS A 279 2.78 10.68 11.59
C HIS A 279 2.62 10.06 10.19
N ARG A 280 3.69 10.08 9.39
CA ARG A 280 3.73 9.49 8.04
C ARG A 280 3.49 7.99 8.07
N MET A 281 4.10 7.28 9.02
CA MET A 281 3.91 5.84 9.18
C MET A 281 2.46 5.51 9.55
N LEU A 282 1.86 6.27 10.48
CA LEU A 282 0.47 6.08 10.87
C LEU A 282 -0.48 6.32 9.69
N ARG A 283 -0.27 7.39 8.92
CA ARG A 283 -1.05 7.66 7.70
C ARG A 283 -0.89 6.56 6.67
N PHE A 284 0.33 6.10 6.42
CA PHE A 284 0.57 4.99 5.50
C PHE A 284 -0.20 3.72 5.89
N VAL A 285 -0.28 3.39 7.18
CA VAL A 285 -1.03 2.19 7.63
C VAL A 285 -2.55 2.40 7.64
N SER A 286 -3.04 3.63 7.76
CA SER A 286 -4.47 3.94 7.96
C SER A 286 -5.20 4.51 6.75
N GLU A 287 -4.49 5.04 5.76
CA GLU A 287 -5.10 5.64 4.58
C GLU A 287 -5.32 4.65 3.43
N ASP A 288 -6.19 5.04 2.50
CA ASP A 288 -6.44 4.34 1.24
C ASP A 288 -5.29 4.56 0.24
N PRO A 289 -5.02 3.60 -0.66
CA PRO A 289 -4.02 3.77 -1.72
C PRO A 289 -4.49 4.79 -2.77
N ARG A 290 -3.54 5.43 -3.43
CA ARG A 290 -3.72 6.43 -4.50
C ARG A 290 -2.80 6.11 -5.67
N GLU A 291 -3.01 6.78 -6.81
CA GLU A 291 -2.17 6.65 -8.02
C GLU A 291 -1.87 5.18 -8.38
N ALA A 292 -2.92 4.36 -8.55
CA ALA A 292 -2.79 2.93 -8.86
C ALA A 292 -1.92 2.12 -7.85
N ASN A 293 -2.02 2.44 -6.55
CA ASN A 293 -1.25 1.85 -5.45
C ASN A 293 0.24 2.23 -5.42
N THR A 294 0.63 3.28 -6.13
CA THR A 294 2.02 3.81 -6.06
C THR A 294 2.19 4.82 -4.92
N GLU A 295 1.11 5.42 -4.43
CA GLU A 295 1.11 6.41 -3.34
C GLU A 295 -0.04 6.17 -2.36
N GLY A 296 -0.10 6.95 -1.27
CA GLY A 296 -1.13 6.81 -0.24
C GLY A 296 -0.83 5.70 0.77
N GLY A 297 -1.88 5.17 1.38
CA GLY A 297 -1.77 4.14 2.41
C GLY A 297 -2.08 2.72 1.94
N VAL A 298 -1.92 1.76 2.84
CA VAL A 298 -2.08 0.31 2.60
C VAL A 298 -3.19 -0.32 3.44
N PHE A 299 -4.04 0.49 4.07
CA PHE A 299 -5.06 0.02 5.01
C PHE A 299 -5.97 -1.09 4.42
N PRO A 300 -6.56 -0.93 3.22
CA PRO A 300 -7.43 -1.97 2.66
C PRO A 300 -6.70 -3.29 2.40
N ALA A 301 -5.41 -3.25 2.05
CA ALA A 301 -4.61 -4.45 1.79
C ALA A 301 -4.32 -5.21 3.10
N ILE A 302 -3.95 -4.50 4.16
CA ILE A 302 -3.73 -5.08 5.50
C ILE A 302 -5.03 -5.68 6.03
N PHE A 303 -6.13 -4.91 5.99
CA PHE A 303 -7.43 -5.38 6.45
C PHE A 303 -7.90 -6.60 5.66
N GLY A 304 -7.80 -6.55 4.33
CA GLY A 304 -8.18 -7.66 3.45
C GLY A 304 -7.39 -8.93 3.74
N THR A 305 -6.07 -8.85 3.91
CA THR A 305 -5.24 -10.01 4.25
C THR A 305 -5.55 -10.57 5.64
N LEU A 306 -5.69 -9.72 6.66
CA LEU A 306 -6.08 -10.16 8.00
C LEU A 306 -7.45 -10.85 7.99
N LEU A 307 -8.44 -10.27 7.30
CA LEU A 307 -9.77 -10.84 7.18
C LEU A 307 -9.74 -12.19 6.43
N MET A 308 -8.96 -12.30 5.36
CA MET A 308 -8.77 -13.58 4.64
C MET A 308 -8.18 -14.65 5.55
N VAL A 309 -7.11 -14.35 6.29
CA VAL A 309 -6.47 -15.30 7.21
C VAL A 309 -7.40 -15.70 8.35
N LEU A 310 -8.14 -14.74 8.91
CA LEU A 310 -9.10 -14.99 9.97
C LEU A 310 -10.24 -15.92 9.50
N LEU A 311 -10.86 -15.60 8.37
CA LEU A 311 -11.93 -16.43 7.80
C LEU A 311 -11.41 -17.83 7.43
N MET A 312 -10.24 -17.90 6.79
CA MET A 312 -9.58 -19.17 6.49
C MET A 312 -9.37 -20.00 7.75
N SER A 313 -8.85 -19.40 8.83
CA SER A 313 -8.58 -20.07 10.09
C SER A 313 -9.87 -20.58 10.76
N ILE A 314 -10.90 -19.72 10.85
CA ILE A 314 -12.21 -20.07 11.40
C ILE A 314 -12.84 -21.25 10.65
N LEU A 315 -12.66 -21.30 9.32
CA LEU A 315 -13.20 -22.37 8.50
C LEU A 315 -12.35 -23.64 8.61
N VAL A 316 -11.03 -23.55 8.43
CA VAL A 316 -10.15 -24.74 8.32
C VAL A 316 -9.93 -25.44 9.65
N THR A 317 -9.77 -24.68 10.75
CA THR A 317 -9.41 -25.24 12.07
C THR A 317 -10.44 -26.25 12.59
N PRO A 318 -11.75 -25.96 12.66
CA PRO A 318 -12.71 -26.94 13.19
C PRO A 318 -12.76 -28.21 12.33
N PHE A 319 -12.79 -28.10 11.00
CA PHE A 319 -12.85 -29.27 10.14
C PHE A 319 -11.55 -30.08 10.16
N GLY A 320 -10.39 -29.41 10.12
CA GLY A 320 -9.08 -30.06 10.14
C GLY A 320 -8.80 -30.76 11.46
N VAL A 321 -9.10 -30.12 12.60
CA VAL A 321 -8.88 -30.70 13.93
C VAL A 321 -9.84 -31.87 14.18
N VAL A 322 -11.14 -31.73 13.85
CA VAL A 322 -12.09 -32.84 14.00
C VAL A 322 -11.71 -34.02 13.11
N ALA A 323 -11.31 -33.77 11.87
CA ALA A 323 -10.84 -34.82 10.97
C ALA A 323 -9.59 -35.53 11.54
N ALA A 324 -8.61 -34.80 12.05
CA ALA A 324 -7.42 -35.38 12.66
C ALA A 324 -7.71 -36.21 13.91
N ILE A 325 -8.53 -35.68 14.84
CA ILE A 325 -8.95 -36.42 16.04
C ILE A 325 -9.68 -37.71 15.64
N TYR A 326 -10.60 -37.63 14.68
CA TYR A 326 -11.31 -38.80 14.18
C TYR A 326 -10.33 -39.83 13.60
N LEU A 327 -9.42 -39.40 12.73
CA LEU A 327 -8.45 -40.27 12.05
C LEU A 327 -7.41 -40.90 13.00
N ARG A 328 -7.10 -40.23 14.11
CA ARG A 328 -6.12 -40.70 15.10
C ARG A 328 -6.75 -41.57 16.19
N GLU A 329 -7.85 -41.13 16.78
CA GLU A 329 -8.41 -41.74 18.00
C GLU A 329 -9.57 -42.70 17.73
N TYR A 330 -10.38 -42.44 16.70
CA TYR A 330 -11.65 -43.17 16.49
C TYR A 330 -11.63 -44.06 15.25
N ALA A 331 -10.84 -43.73 14.24
CA ALA A 331 -10.84 -44.43 12.97
C ALA A 331 -10.13 -45.78 13.10
N THR A 332 -10.90 -46.86 13.01
CA THR A 332 -10.35 -48.21 12.88
C THR A 332 -9.66 -48.37 11.52
N GLN A 333 -8.55 -49.13 11.49
CA GLN A 333 -7.86 -49.45 10.24
C GLN A 333 -8.81 -50.20 9.29
N GLY A 334 -9.03 -49.63 8.10
CA GLY A 334 -10.01 -50.13 7.15
C GLY A 334 -10.03 -49.33 5.84
N PRO A 335 -10.80 -49.79 4.83
CA PRO A 335 -10.78 -49.19 3.48
C PRO A 335 -11.23 -47.72 3.47
N VAL A 336 -12.13 -47.33 4.36
CA VAL A 336 -12.61 -45.94 4.50
C VAL A 336 -11.49 -45.03 5.02
N THR A 337 -10.83 -45.42 6.10
CA THR A 337 -9.71 -44.67 6.70
C THR A 337 -8.54 -44.54 5.70
N GLN A 338 -8.25 -45.62 4.96
CA GLN A 338 -7.22 -45.60 3.91
C GLN A 338 -7.60 -44.66 2.76
N ALA A 339 -8.85 -44.66 2.31
CA ALA A 339 -9.33 -43.74 1.29
C ALA A 339 -9.22 -42.27 1.72
N ILE A 340 -9.56 -41.96 2.98
CA ILE A 340 -9.43 -40.60 3.52
C ILE A 340 -7.97 -40.17 3.57
N ARG A 341 -7.05 -41.00 4.07
CA ARG A 341 -5.61 -40.67 4.08
C ARG A 341 -5.04 -40.45 2.68
N ILE A 342 -5.45 -41.27 1.71
CA ILE A 342 -5.06 -41.07 0.30
C ILE A 342 -5.61 -39.75 -0.22
N ALA A 343 -6.87 -39.42 0.05
CA ALA A 343 -7.48 -38.17 -0.37
C ALA A 343 -6.77 -36.95 0.23
N VAL A 344 -6.46 -36.96 1.53
CA VAL A 344 -5.71 -35.89 2.21
C VAL A 344 -4.30 -35.72 1.61
N SER A 345 -3.60 -36.83 1.37
CA SER A 345 -2.27 -36.81 0.74
C SER A 345 -2.32 -36.26 -0.69
N ASN A 346 -3.32 -36.67 -1.48
CA ASN A 346 -3.53 -36.14 -2.83
C ASN A 346 -3.86 -34.65 -2.79
N LEU A 347 -4.71 -34.21 -1.85
CA LEU A 347 -5.07 -32.80 -1.65
C LEU A 347 -3.83 -31.96 -1.32
N ALA A 348 -2.91 -32.47 -0.50
CA ALA A 348 -1.63 -31.81 -0.21
C ALA A 348 -0.71 -31.72 -1.43
N GLY A 349 -0.81 -32.67 -2.37
CA GLY A 349 0.01 -32.73 -3.58
C GLY A 349 -0.49 -31.87 -4.75
N VAL A 350 -1.70 -31.30 -4.67
CA VAL A 350 -2.26 -30.46 -5.74
C VAL A 350 -1.55 -29.09 -5.78
N PRO A 351 -1.06 -28.62 -6.96
CA PRO A 351 -0.47 -27.30 -7.09
C PRO A 351 -1.44 -26.16 -6.76
N SER A 352 -0.95 -25.10 -6.11
CA SER A 352 -1.78 -23.96 -5.66
C SER A 352 -2.55 -23.25 -6.78
N VAL A 353 -2.02 -23.20 -8.00
CA VAL A 353 -2.70 -22.61 -9.18
C VAL A 353 -3.99 -23.37 -9.52
N VAL A 354 -4.00 -24.70 -9.34
CA VAL A 354 -5.19 -25.53 -9.58
C VAL A 354 -6.29 -25.19 -8.57
N TYR A 355 -5.93 -24.99 -7.30
CA TYR A 355 -6.89 -24.50 -6.30
C TYR A 355 -7.45 -23.12 -6.65
N GLY A 356 -6.62 -22.20 -7.16
CA GLY A 356 -7.09 -20.88 -7.59
C GLY A 356 -8.16 -20.95 -8.69
N ILE A 357 -7.91 -21.74 -9.74
CA ILE A 357 -8.86 -21.94 -10.84
C ILE A 357 -10.10 -22.70 -10.37
N PHE A 358 -9.93 -23.73 -9.54
CA PHE A 358 -11.04 -24.45 -8.91
C PHE A 358 -11.91 -23.51 -8.06
N GLY A 359 -11.29 -22.67 -7.23
CA GLY A 359 -12.00 -21.71 -6.39
C GLY A 359 -12.81 -20.72 -7.20
N LEU A 360 -12.24 -20.20 -8.30
CA LEU A 360 -12.98 -19.33 -9.21
C LEU A 360 -14.17 -20.06 -9.85
N GLY A 361 -13.96 -21.26 -10.40
CA GLY A 361 -15.02 -22.02 -11.06
C GLY A 361 -16.11 -22.50 -10.10
N PHE A 362 -15.72 -23.12 -8.99
CA PHE A 362 -16.63 -23.74 -8.05
C PHE A 362 -17.22 -22.76 -7.04
N PHE A 363 -16.42 -21.95 -6.36
CA PHE A 363 -16.95 -21.06 -5.32
C PHE A 363 -17.59 -19.81 -5.90
N VAL A 364 -16.95 -19.16 -6.88
CA VAL A 364 -17.47 -17.90 -7.42
C VAL A 364 -18.59 -18.17 -8.42
N TYR A 365 -18.30 -18.87 -9.53
CA TYR A 365 -19.26 -19.00 -10.62
C TYR A 365 -20.35 -20.01 -10.33
N PHE A 366 -20.01 -21.19 -9.81
CA PHE A 366 -21.01 -22.20 -9.50
C PHE A 366 -21.77 -21.85 -8.22
N LEU A 367 -21.13 -21.86 -7.05
CA LEU A 367 -21.82 -21.66 -5.78
C LEU A 367 -22.36 -20.24 -5.65
N GLY A 368 -21.51 -19.23 -5.82
CA GLY A 368 -21.91 -17.81 -5.74
C GLY A 368 -22.96 -17.42 -6.79
N GLY A 369 -22.78 -17.85 -8.04
CA GLY A 369 -23.75 -17.60 -9.10
C GLY A 369 -25.12 -18.26 -8.85
N ASN A 370 -25.14 -19.50 -8.34
CA ASN A 370 -26.42 -20.16 -7.98
C ASN A 370 -27.08 -19.50 -6.76
N LEU A 371 -26.30 -19.09 -5.75
CA LEU A 371 -26.83 -18.34 -4.61
C LEU A 371 -27.48 -17.02 -5.04
N ASP A 372 -26.86 -16.31 -5.99
CA ASP A 372 -27.45 -15.10 -6.54
C ASP A 372 -28.74 -15.37 -7.31
N GLN A 373 -28.81 -16.45 -8.09
CA GLN A 373 -30.06 -16.82 -8.78
C GLN A 373 -31.20 -17.17 -7.80
N LEU A 374 -30.88 -17.81 -6.68
CA LEU A 374 -31.86 -18.26 -5.69
C LEU A 374 -32.32 -17.13 -4.76
N PHE A 375 -31.39 -16.29 -4.29
CA PHE A 375 -31.65 -15.33 -3.21
C PHE A 375 -31.51 -13.86 -3.63
N PHE A 376 -30.81 -13.58 -4.72
CA PHE A 376 -30.49 -12.22 -5.19
C PHE A 376 -30.80 -12.01 -6.67
N SER A 377 -31.83 -12.70 -7.20
CA SER A 377 -32.19 -12.63 -8.63
C SER A 377 -32.49 -11.20 -9.09
N ASP A 378 -32.98 -10.36 -8.18
CA ASP A 378 -33.24 -8.95 -8.43
C ASP A 378 -31.97 -8.09 -8.61
N ALA A 379 -30.82 -8.52 -8.10
CA ALA A 379 -29.54 -7.81 -8.24
C ALA A 379 -28.87 -8.09 -9.59
N LEU A 380 -29.30 -9.13 -10.32
CA LEU A 380 -28.74 -9.47 -11.62
C LEU A 380 -29.02 -8.37 -12.66
N PRO A 381 -28.05 -8.07 -13.55
CA PRO A 381 -26.83 -8.83 -13.87
C PRO A 381 -25.59 -8.48 -13.01
N ALA A 382 -25.74 -7.73 -11.91
CA ALA A 382 -24.65 -7.43 -10.97
C ALA A 382 -24.70 -8.40 -9.77
N PRO A 383 -24.07 -9.59 -9.87
CA PRO A 383 -24.10 -10.60 -8.81
C PRO A 383 -23.54 -10.08 -7.48
N THR A 384 -24.09 -10.56 -6.36
CA THR A 384 -23.59 -10.25 -5.00
C THR A 384 -22.55 -11.28 -4.56
N PHE A 385 -22.85 -12.56 -4.76
CA PHE A 385 -22.00 -13.69 -4.39
C PHE A 385 -21.21 -14.25 -5.59
N GLY A 386 -21.68 -14.06 -6.82
CA GLY A 386 -21.01 -14.47 -8.05
C GLY A 386 -19.82 -13.59 -8.47
N THR A 387 -19.33 -12.71 -7.59
CA THR A 387 -18.11 -11.90 -7.81
C THR A 387 -16.93 -12.44 -7.00
N PRO A 388 -15.70 -12.39 -7.54
CA PRO A 388 -14.50 -12.68 -6.75
C PRO A 388 -14.45 -11.78 -5.50
N GLY A 389 -14.13 -12.36 -4.35
CA GLY A 389 -14.13 -11.63 -3.08
C GLY A 389 -13.41 -12.37 -1.96
N VAL A 390 -13.25 -11.67 -0.83
CA VAL A 390 -12.52 -12.14 0.35
C VAL A 390 -13.05 -13.48 0.88
N LEU A 391 -14.38 -13.67 0.86
CA LEU A 391 -15.02 -14.92 1.29
C LEU A 391 -14.53 -16.12 0.47
N TRP A 392 -14.62 -16.05 -0.86
CA TRP A 392 -14.23 -17.14 -1.76
C TRP A 392 -12.73 -17.41 -1.77
N ALA A 393 -11.93 -16.34 -1.70
CA ALA A 393 -10.49 -16.46 -1.52
C ALA A 393 -10.15 -17.22 -0.23
N SER A 394 -10.78 -16.85 0.89
CA SER A 394 -10.56 -17.51 2.19
C SER A 394 -11.00 -18.98 2.21
N LEU A 395 -12.10 -19.34 1.53
CA LEU A 395 -12.56 -20.72 1.38
C LEU A 395 -11.60 -21.56 0.52
N THR A 396 -11.05 -20.98 -0.53
CA THR A 396 -10.06 -21.62 -1.40
C THR A 396 -8.76 -21.88 -0.63
N LEU A 397 -8.30 -20.89 0.13
CA LEU A 397 -7.14 -21.03 1.03
C LEU A 397 -7.41 -22.05 2.14
N ALA A 398 -8.62 -22.09 2.69
CA ALA A 398 -9.01 -23.08 3.70
C ALA A 398 -8.88 -24.48 3.13
N LEU A 399 -9.44 -24.73 1.93
CA LEU A 399 -9.33 -26.03 1.25
C LEU A 399 -7.87 -26.45 1.02
N LEU A 400 -7.02 -25.53 0.58
CA LEU A 400 -5.60 -25.77 0.37
C LEU A 400 -4.85 -26.10 1.67
N THR A 401 -5.28 -25.52 2.80
CA THR A 401 -4.61 -25.68 4.10
C THR A 401 -5.14 -26.83 4.95
N VAL A 402 -6.30 -27.42 4.60
CA VAL A 402 -6.88 -28.57 5.31
C VAL A 402 -5.85 -29.70 5.54
N PRO A 403 -5.10 -30.18 4.53
CA PRO A 403 -4.16 -31.29 4.73
C PRO A 403 -3.07 -30.98 5.75
N VAL A 404 -2.54 -29.76 5.70
CA VAL A 404 -1.48 -29.31 6.62
C VAL A 404 -1.99 -29.30 8.05
N VAL A 405 -3.20 -28.81 8.28
CA VAL A 405 -3.83 -28.79 9.61
C VAL A 405 -4.08 -30.21 10.11
N ILE A 406 -4.57 -31.11 9.26
CA ILE A 406 -4.81 -32.51 9.63
C ILE A 406 -3.50 -33.17 10.05
N VAL A 407 -2.47 -33.12 9.21
CA VAL A 407 -1.17 -33.77 9.47
C VAL A 407 -0.51 -33.19 10.72
N ALA A 408 -0.48 -31.87 10.87
CA ALA A 408 0.09 -31.21 12.05
C ALA A 408 -0.64 -31.59 13.35
N THR A 409 -1.95 -31.82 13.29
CA THR A 409 -2.75 -32.24 14.46
C THR A 409 -2.61 -33.74 14.75
N GLU A 410 -2.41 -34.58 13.73
CA GLU A 410 -2.14 -36.00 13.91
C GLU A 410 -0.75 -36.27 14.50
N GLU A 411 0.26 -35.51 14.08
CA GLU A 411 1.66 -35.66 14.50
C GLU A 411 1.97 -35.00 15.85
N GLY A 412 1.17 -33.99 16.23
CA GLY A 412 1.35 -33.19 17.45
C GLY A 412 0.83 -33.79 18.74
#